data_AF-A0AA87UW29-F1
#
_entry.id   AF-A0AA87UW29-F1
#
_cell.length_a   1.000
_cell.length_b   1.000
_cell.length_c   1.000
_cell.angle_alpha   90.00
_cell.angle_beta   90.00
_cell.angle_gamma   90.00
#
_symmetry.space_group_name_H-M   'P 1'
#
loop_
_entity.id
_entity.type
_entity.pdbx_description
1 polymer ?
#
loop_
_entity_poly.entity_id
_entity_poly.type
_entity_poly.pdbx_seq_one_letter_code
_entity_poly.pdbx_strand_id
1 'polypeptide(L)' 'MTPTPQKETDEAHASAFAREMIAAGKDPAVAAELERRIEIVERDELHGASRQPLSARELAVYVAVSVVAVAIGALVVIL' A
#
# COMPACT_ATOMS: atom_id res chain seq x y z
N MET A 1 11.34 -12.94 -24.09
CA MET A 1 10.96 -12.10 -22.94
C MET A 1 9.50 -12.38 -22.66
N THR A 2 9.20 -13.19 -21.65
CA THR A 2 7.82 -13.49 -21.26
C THR A 2 7.35 -12.34 -20.37
N PRO A 3 6.27 -11.61 -20.71
CA PRO A 3 5.70 -10.60 -19.83
C PRO A 3 5.35 -11.23 -18.48
N THR A 4 5.62 -10.53 -17.39
CA THR A 4 5.26 -10.98 -16.05
C THR A 4 3.73 -10.82 -15.90
N PRO A 5 2.98 -11.81 -15.39
CA PRO A 5 1.50 -11.78 -15.36
C PRO A 5 0.93 -10.51 -14.73
N GLN A 6 1.63 -9.97 -13.74
CA GLN A 6 1.23 -8.78 -12.99
C GLN A 6 1.15 -7.53 -13.87
N LYS A 7 2.10 -7.35 -14.80
CA LYS A 7 2.14 -6.19 -15.70
C LYS A 7 1.00 -6.22 -16.72
N GLU A 8 0.59 -7.40 -17.17
CA GLU A 8 -0.53 -7.57 -18.11
C GLU A 8 -1.88 -7.27 -17.43
N THR A 9 -2.06 -7.67 -16.17
CA THR A 9 -3.23 -7.29 -15.37
C THR A 9 -3.28 -5.78 -15.11
N ASP A 10 -2.18 -5.16 -14.71
CA ASP A 10 -2.15 -3.73 -14.37
C ASP A 10 -2.46 -2.86 -15.60
N GLU A 11 -1.89 -3.17 -16.77
CA GLU A 11 -2.19 -2.48 -18.04
C GLU A 11 -3.65 -2.72 -18.50
N ALA A 12 -4.19 -3.92 -18.30
CA ALA A 12 -5.57 -4.23 -18.62
C ALA A 12 -6.56 -3.46 -17.72
N HIS A 13 -6.28 -3.37 -16.42
CA HIS A 13 -7.06 -2.62 -15.44
C HIS A 13 -7.00 -1.11 -15.69
N ALA A 14 -5.81 -0.57 -15.98
CA ALA A 14 -5.62 0.83 -16.34
C ALA A 14 -6.44 1.23 -17.58
N SER A 15 -6.48 0.35 -18.59
CA SER A 15 -7.31 0.60 -19.77
C SER A 15 -8.83 0.57 -19.47
N ALA A 16 -9.25 -0.10 -18.39
CA ALA A 16 -10.65 -0.24 -18.02
C ALA A 16 -11.20 0.99 -17.30
N PHE A 17 -10.43 1.58 -16.37
CA PHE A 17 -10.85 2.77 -15.62
C PHE A 17 -11.07 3.98 -16.53
N ALA A 18 -10.11 4.29 -17.41
CA ALA A 18 -10.27 5.39 -18.36
C ALA A 18 -11.50 5.21 -19.27
N ARG A 19 -11.78 3.97 -19.72
CA ARG A 19 -12.98 3.65 -20.52
C ARG A 19 -14.27 3.86 -19.74
N GLU A 20 -14.31 3.45 -18.48
CA GLU A 20 -15.50 3.62 -17.63
C GLU A 20 -15.79 5.10 -17.35
N MET A 21 -14.75 5.92 -17.13
CA MET A 21 -14.93 7.35 -16.94
C MET A 21 -15.44 8.07 -18.20
N ILE A 22 -14.94 7.68 -19.38
CA ILE A 22 -15.46 8.19 -20.66
C ILE A 22 -16.93 7.77 -20.83
N ALA A 23 -17.28 6.52 -20.52
CA ALA A 23 -18.66 6.04 -20.55
C ALA A 23 -19.57 6.80 -19.57
N ALA A 24 -19.03 7.26 -18.44
CA ALA A 24 -19.72 8.13 -17.48
C ALA A 24 -19.79 9.61 -17.92
N GLY A 25 -19.36 9.93 -19.15
CA GLY A 25 -19.44 11.26 -19.74
C GLY A 25 -18.30 12.21 -19.36
N LYS A 26 -17.17 11.69 -18.86
CA LYS A 26 -15.97 12.50 -18.63
C LYS A 26 -15.22 12.76 -19.92
N ASP A 27 -14.54 13.91 -19.95
CA ASP A 27 -13.65 14.26 -21.05
C ASP A 27 -12.51 13.22 -21.18
N PRO A 28 -12.22 12.71 -22.41
CA PRO A 28 -11.19 11.69 -22.61
C PRO A 28 -9.78 12.10 -22.18
N ALA A 29 -9.41 13.38 -22.31
CA ALA A 29 -8.09 13.85 -21.89
C ALA A 29 -8.01 13.89 -20.36
N VAL A 30 -9.10 14.26 -19.69
CA VAL A 30 -9.18 14.20 -18.22
C VAL A 30 -9.12 12.75 -17.73
N ALA A 31 -9.81 11.83 -18.40
CA ALA A 31 -9.78 10.42 -18.04
C ALA A 31 -8.37 9.81 -18.17
N ALA A 32 -7.67 10.11 -19.26
CA ALA A 32 -6.29 9.66 -19.48
C ALA A 32 -5.28 10.27 -18.48
N GLU A 33 -5.47 11.53 -18.09
CA GLU A 33 -4.60 12.17 -17.08
C GLU A 33 -4.85 11.60 -15.68
N LEU A 34 -6.11 11.33 -15.32
CA LEU A 34 -6.43 10.68 -14.04
C LEU A 34 -5.85 9.27 -13.96
N GLU A 35 -5.95 8.50 -15.05
CA GLU A 35 -5.28 7.20 -15.17
C GLU A 35 -3.77 7.31 -14.94
N ARG A 36 -3.12 8.24 -15.66
CA ARG A 36 -1.67 8.50 -15.50
C ARG A 36 -1.31 8.82 -14.05
N ARG A 37 -2.13 9.62 -13.36
CA ARG A 37 -1.88 9.99 -11.96
C ARG A 37 -2.05 8.82 -11.00
N ILE A 38 -3.04 7.95 -11.24
CA ILE A 38 -3.21 6.73 -10.48
C ILE A 38 -1.96 5.86 -10.61
N GLU A 39 -1.47 5.65 -11.83
CA GLU A 39 -0.24 4.86 -12.06
C GLU A 39 0.98 5.44 -11.33
N ILE A 40 1.13 6.77 -11.32
CA ILE A 40 2.21 7.44 -10.59
C ILE A 40 2.09 7.20 -9.09
N VAL A 41 0.89 7.43 -8.52
CA VAL A 41 0.65 7.25 -7.08
C VAL A 41 0.85 5.81 -6.67
N GLU A 42 0.32 4.85 -7.42
CA GLU A 42 0.51 3.42 -7.13
C GLU A 42 1.98 3.04 -7.13
N ARG A 43 2.75 3.52 -8.13
CA ARG A 43 4.20 3.28 -8.18
C ARG A 43 4.94 3.87 -7.00
N ASP A 44 4.58 5.08 -6.58
CA ASP A 44 5.17 5.74 -5.41
C ASP A 44 4.79 5.00 -4.12
N GLU A 45 3.56 4.48 -4.02
CA GLU A 45 3.06 3.73 -2.86
C GLU A 45 3.59 2.30 -2.75
N LEU A 46 4.01 1.67 -3.85
CA LEU A 46 4.55 0.29 -3.86
C LEU A 46 5.70 0.10 -2.85
N HIS A 47 6.47 1.16 -2.61
CA HIS A 47 7.60 1.13 -1.69
C HIS A 47 7.33 1.84 -0.36
N GLY A 48 6.09 2.28 -0.12
CA GLY A 48 5.69 2.91 1.12
C GLY A 48 5.95 2.00 2.33
N ALA A 49 6.57 2.54 3.38
CA ALA A 49 6.96 1.78 4.57
C ALA A 49 5.76 1.06 5.25
N SER A 50 4.56 1.60 5.13
CA SER A 50 3.32 1.00 5.67
C SER A 50 2.84 -0.24 4.92
N ARG A 51 3.28 -0.45 3.67
CA ARG A 51 2.94 -1.64 2.87
C ARG A 51 3.98 -2.75 3.02
N GLN A 52 5.11 -2.49 3.67
CA GLN A 52 6.15 -3.48 3.88
C GLN A 52 5.85 -4.34 5.12
N PRO A 53 6.17 -5.64 5.09
CA PRO A 53 6.10 -6.46 6.28
C PRO A 53 7.09 -5.93 7.32
N LEU A 54 6.70 -5.99 8.61
CA LEU A 54 7.60 -5.66 9.70
C LEU A 54 8.85 -6.54 9.64
N SER A 55 10.01 -5.91 9.76
CA SER A 55 11.27 -6.63 9.92
C SER A 55 11.30 -7.36 11.27
N ALA A 56 12.11 -8.42 11.36
CA ALA A 56 12.32 -9.14 12.62
C ALA A 56 12.81 -8.21 13.75
N ARG A 57 13.57 -7.17 13.41
CA ARG A 57 14.04 -6.15 14.36
C ARG A 57 12.90 -5.30 14.90
N GLU A 58 12.04 -4.79 14.02
CA GLU A 58 10.89 -3.97 14.44
C GLU A 58 9.93 -4.77 15.32
N LEU A 59 9.69 -6.03 14.93
CA LEU A 59 8.86 -6.95 15.72
C LEU A 59 9.47 -7.23 17.09
N ALA A 60 10.79 -7.47 17.18
CA ALA A 60 11.48 -7.67 18.45
C ALA A 60 11.39 -6.44 19.37
N VAL A 61 11.54 -5.22 18.81
CA VAL A 61 11.39 -3.97 19.58
C VAL A 61 9.97 -3.84 20.12
N TYR A 62 8.95 -4.06 19.27
CA TYR A 62 7.55 -3.99 19.67
C TYR A 62 7.24 -4.95 20.83
N VAL A 63 7.68 -6.21 20.72
CA VAL A 63 7.48 -7.22 21.76
C VAL A 63 8.21 -6.84 23.05
N ALA A 64 9.47 -6.39 22.96
CA ALA A 64 10.24 -6.01 24.13
C ALA A 64 9.59 -4.85 24.91
N VAL A 65 9.14 -3.79 24.21
CA VAL A 65 8.44 -2.66 24.83
C VAL A 65 7.16 -3.13 25.52
N SER A 66 6.41 -4.03 24.87
CA SER A 66 5.16 -4.58 25.42
C SER A 66 5.41 -5.37 26.71
N VAL A 67 6.44 -6.22 26.73
CA VAL A 67 6.83 -7.02 27.91
C VAL A 67 7.27 -6.11 29.06
N VAL A 68 8.08 -5.08 28.78
CA VAL A 68 8.54 -4.13 29.80
C VAL A 68 7.36 -3.36 30.41
N ALA A 69 6.42 -2.90 29.59
CA ALA A 69 5.23 -2.20 30.07
C ALA A 69 4.39 -3.08 31.01
N VAL A 70 4.20 -4.36 30.66
CA VAL A 70 3.49 -5.32 31.51
C VAL A 70 4.25 -5.58 32.82
N ALA A 71 5.57 -5.76 32.76
CA ALA A 71 6.39 -6.00 33.95
C ALA A 71 6.35 -4.82 34.93
N ILE A 72 6.39 -3.58 34.42
CA ILE A 72 6.24 -2.37 35.23
C ILE A 72 4.86 -2.34 35.90
N GLY A 73 3.80 -2.60 35.13
CA GLY A 73 2.43 -2.66 35.67
C GLY A 73 2.29 -3.71 36.79
N ALA A 74 2.86 -4.90 36.60
CA ALA A 74 2.86 -5.95 37.61
C ALA A 74 3.64 -5.53 38.87
N LEU A 75 4.80 -4.89 38.70
CA LEU A 75 5.61 -4.39 39.82
C LEU A 75 4.88 -3.33 40.65
N VAL A 76 4.15 -2.43 40.00
CA VAL A 76 3.31 -1.42 40.68
C VAL A 76 2.17 -2.06 41.49
N VAL A 77 1.62 -3.20 41.06
CA VAL A 77 0.56 -3.89 41.80
C VAL A 77 1.10 -4.66 43.01
N ILE A 78 2.34 -5.13 42.93
CA ILE A 78 2.97 -5.96 43.97
C ILE A 78 3.62 -5.11 45.09
N LEU A 79 4.10 -3.90 44.76
CA LEU A 79 4.70 -2.95 45.71
C LEU A 79 3.63 -2.08 46.40
#